data_AF-A0A3N9NZ17-F1
#
_entry.id   AF-A0A3N9NZ17-F1
#
_cell.length_a   1.000
_cell.length_b   1.000
_cell.length_c   1.000
_cell.angle_alpha   90.00
_cell.angle_beta   90.00
_cell.angle_gamma   90.00
#
_symmetry.space_group_name_H-M   'P 1'
#
loop_
_entity.id
_entity.type
_entity.pdbx_description
1 polymer ?
#
loop_
_entity_poly.entity_id
_entity_poly.type
_entity_poly.pdbx_seq_one_letter_code
_entity_poly.pdbx_strand_id
1 'polypeptide(L)'
;MSAEAKTYGDVAEIKTSTAVALAAGQVLQAPDGRAAIYNGLAAAAADDQVTLQVAGQANVKKSTSVVFLPGQEVWWDATNNQATYRLAGSFFVGTAVLGAAVADTYVKTELNKIFPPQISFTNGRNLWTEAAALGLGVTQETNGAAILSFDAVAEIAMAAIYSDNTIPVDQIQTFEAEVAIFDIGDDAALDISIGVANATHATNMDDATETCLIHLDGAALDIKAESDDGTTEVAATDTTVNAVDDTYFFIQMDFRDIDDIQIYINGANVLPASVFKLDAATGPLLAIAHIEKTSNDTLADVRVREMNLRGRYTG
;
A
#
# COMPACT_ATOMS: atom_id res chain seq x y z
N MET A 1 31.91 -12.54 7.56
CA MET A 1 31.20 -13.58 6.78
C MET A 1 29.74 -13.17 6.68
N SER A 2 29.35 -12.51 5.58
CA SER A 2 27.94 -12.25 5.24
C SER A 2 27.71 -12.80 3.84
N ALA A 3 26.83 -13.79 3.73
CA ALA A 3 26.37 -14.29 2.44
C ALA A 3 25.12 -13.49 2.07
N GLU A 4 25.21 -12.69 1.01
CA GLU A 4 24.10 -11.92 0.42
C GLU A 4 23.49 -12.76 -0.73
N ALA A 5 22.16 -12.91 -0.70
CA ALA A 5 21.27 -13.66 -1.61
C ALA A 5 21.51 -15.18 -1.78
N LYS A 6 20.48 -16.00 -1.48
CA LYS A 6 20.40 -17.44 -1.81
C LYS A 6 19.25 -17.68 -2.79
N THR A 7 19.48 -18.47 -3.83
CA THR A 7 18.48 -18.80 -4.85
C THR A 7 17.54 -19.91 -4.41
N TYR A 8 16.24 -19.78 -4.71
CA TYR A 8 15.25 -20.87 -4.59
C TYR A 8 14.31 -20.84 -5.83
N GLY A 9 14.28 -21.90 -6.67
CA GLY A 9 13.32 -22.05 -7.78
C GLY A 9 13.93 -22.24 -9.19
N ASP A 10 13.08 -22.42 -10.22
CA ASP A 10 13.49 -22.48 -11.63
C ASP A 10 14.01 -21.10 -12.06
N VAL A 11 15.30 -21.03 -12.38
CA VAL A 11 16.02 -19.76 -12.59
C VAL A 11 16.11 -19.45 -14.09
N ALA A 12 15.65 -18.28 -14.50
CA ALA A 12 15.99 -17.73 -15.81
C ALA A 12 17.26 -16.86 -15.67
N GLU A 13 18.17 -16.99 -16.62
CA GLU A 13 19.47 -16.32 -16.59
C GLU A 13 19.73 -15.50 -17.87
N ILE A 14 20.44 -14.38 -17.72
CA ILE A 14 20.97 -13.59 -18.82
C ILE A 14 22.50 -13.61 -18.75
N LYS A 15 23.16 -13.87 -19.87
CA LYS A 15 24.62 -13.71 -20.01
C LYS A 15 24.92 -12.37 -20.65
N THR A 16 25.80 -11.59 -20.04
CA THR A 16 26.19 -10.26 -20.53
C THR A 16 27.62 -9.93 -20.14
N SER A 17 28.24 -8.97 -20.84
CA SER A 17 29.46 -8.30 -20.37
C SER A 17 29.08 -7.14 -19.47
N THR A 18 29.78 -6.97 -18.36
CA THR A 18 29.53 -5.86 -17.43
C THR A 18 30.30 -4.61 -17.85
N ALA A 19 29.66 -3.43 -17.82
CA ALA A 19 30.37 -2.17 -18.07
C ALA A 19 31.16 -1.68 -16.83
N VAL A 20 30.86 -2.25 -15.66
CA VAL A 20 31.44 -1.89 -14.35
C VAL A 20 31.67 -3.15 -13.53
N ALA A 21 32.56 -3.07 -12.54
CA ALA A 21 32.76 -4.16 -11.60
C ALA A 21 31.48 -4.44 -10.80
N LEU A 22 31.15 -5.73 -10.62
CA LEU A 22 29.97 -6.18 -9.87
C LEU A 22 30.37 -6.91 -8.60
N ALA A 23 29.69 -6.61 -7.50
CA ALA A 23 29.81 -7.36 -6.25
C ALA A 23 28.84 -8.54 -6.23
N ALA A 24 29.26 -9.67 -5.66
CA ALA A 24 28.40 -10.82 -5.42
C ALA A 24 27.12 -10.40 -4.67
N GLY A 25 25.96 -10.82 -5.15
CA GLY A 25 24.65 -10.47 -4.59
C GLY A 25 24.11 -9.10 -5.02
N GLN A 26 24.83 -8.34 -5.85
CA GLN A 26 24.38 -7.03 -6.31
C GLN A 26 23.10 -7.13 -7.14
N VAL A 27 22.13 -6.27 -6.80
CA VAL A 27 20.90 -6.06 -7.58
C VAL A 27 21.14 -4.94 -8.59
N LEU A 28 20.74 -5.17 -9.83
CA LEU A 28 20.87 -4.21 -10.93
C LEU A 28 19.69 -4.35 -11.89
N GLN A 29 19.52 -3.37 -12.78
CA GLN A 29 18.60 -3.48 -13.89
C GLN A 29 19.36 -4.03 -15.11
N ALA A 30 18.88 -5.15 -15.65
CA ALA A 30 19.42 -5.73 -16.87
C ALA A 30 19.12 -4.84 -18.09
N PRO A 31 19.86 -5.00 -19.21
CA PRO A 31 19.64 -4.20 -20.43
C PRO A 31 18.23 -4.30 -21.02
N ASP A 32 17.48 -5.35 -20.68
CA ASP A 32 16.08 -5.52 -21.08
C ASP A 32 15.06 -4.89 -20.10
N GLY A 33 15.54 -4.16 -19.10
CA GLY A 33 14.74 -3.44 -18.11
C GLY A 33 14.34 -4.26 -16.89
N ARG A 34 14.57 -5.58 -16.88
CA ARG A 34 14.22 -6.45 -15.74
C ARG A 34 15.22 -6.30 -14.59
N ALA A 35 14.77 -6.55 -13.37
CA ALA A 35 15.68 -6.71 -12.24
C ALA A 35 16.53 -7.97 -12.40
N ALA A 36 17.81 -7.84 -12.06
CA ALA A 36 18.81 -8.88 -12.15
C ALA A 36 19.63 -8.94 -10.86
N ILE A 37 20.04 -10.15 -10.49
CA ILE A 37 20.97 -10.37 -9.38
C ILE A 37 22.22 -11.06 -9.91
N TYR A 38 23.38 -10.49 -9.58
CA TYR A 38 24.66 -11.12 -9.87
C TYR A 38 25.02 -12.14 -8.78
N ASN A 39 24.84 -13.43 -9.08
CA ASN A 39 25.11 -14.54 -8.15
C ASN A 39 26.54 -15.11 -8.26
N GLY A 40 27.51 -14.32 -8.73
CA GLY A 40 28.90 -14.76 -8.77
C GLY A 40 29.44 -15.04 -7.36
N LEU A 41 30.22 -16.11 -7.19
CA LEU A 41 30.92 -16.40 -5.92
C LEU A 41 32.03 -15.37 -5.61
N ALA A 42 32.52 -14.67 -6.64
CA ALA A 42 33.50 -13.61 -6.55
C ALA A 42 32.97 -12.36 -7.25
N ALA A 43 33.58 -11.21 -6.97
CA ALA A 43 33.31 -10.00 -7.73
C ALA A 43 33.76 -10.17 -9.19
N ALA A 44 33.00 -9.60 -10.12
CA ALA A 44 33.40 -9.48 -11.52
C ALA A 44 34.11 -8.14 -11.76
N ALA A 45 35.16 -8.13 -12.56
CA ALA A 45 35.74 -6.90 -13.06
C ALA A 45 34.84 -6.29 -14.16
N ALA A 46 35.16 -5.07 -14.61
CA ALA A 46 34.56 -4.54 -15.83
C ALA A 46 34.99 -5.41 -17.04
N ASP A 47 34.11 -5.52 -18.03
CA ASP A 47 34.23 -6.32 -19.26
C ASP A 47 34.22 -7.84 -19.07
N ASP A 48 34.11 -8.33 -17.83
CA ASP A 48 33.93 -9.76 -17.57
C ASP A 48 32.56 -10.24 -18.07
N GLN A 49 32.52 -11.47 -18.59
CA GLN A 49 31.25 -12.14 -18.86
C GLN A 49 30.66 -12.65 -17.55
N VAL A 50 29.43 -12.21 -17.26
CA VAL A 50 28.68 -12.61 -16.07
C VAL A 50 27.37 -13.27 -16.44
N THR A 51 26.87 -14.09 -15.52
CA THR A 51 25.52 -14.63 -15.54
C THR A 51 24.68 -13.90 -14.49
N LEU A 52 23.54 -13.36 -14.92
CA LEU A 52 22.59 -12.65 -14.08
C LEU A 52 21.32 -13.47 -13.91
N GLN A 53 20.88 -13.66 -12.67
CA GLN A 53 19.57 -14.25 -12.38
C GLN A 53 18.48 -13.20 -12.60
N VAL A 54 17.45 -13.52 -13.38
CA VAL A 54 16.31 -12.62 -13.68
C VAL A 54 14.93 -13.23 -13.38
N ALA A 55 14.87 -14.44 -12.82
CA ALA A 55 13.64 -15.05 -12.35
C ALA A 55 13.90 -15.98 -11.16
N GLY A 56 12.83 -16.42 -10.50
CA GLY A 56 12.90 -17.22 -9.28
C GLY A 56 13.02 -16.36 -8.02
N GLN A 57 13.24 -17.00 -6.87
CA GLN A 57 13.27 -16.30 -5.59
C GLN A 57 14.67 -15.89 -5.18
N ALA A 58 14.78 -14.69 -4.62
CA ALA A 58 16.01 -14.17 -4.03
C ALA A 58 15.73 -13.40 -2.75
N ASN A 59 16.74 -13.35 -1.87
CA ASN A 59 16.71 -12.48 -0.70
C ASN A 59 17.28 -11.12 -1.08
N VAL A 60 16.41 -10.11 -1.11
CA VAL A 60 16.76 -8.74 -1.47
C VAL A 60 16.93 -7.95 -0.18
N LYS A 61 18.06 -7.26 -0.02
CA LYS A 61 18.33 -6.44 1.16
C LYS A 61 17.28 -5.34 1.25
N LYS A 62 16.63 -5.17 2.40
CA LYS A 62 15.61 -4.13 2.59
C LYS A 62 16.13 -2.93 3.38
N SER A 63 15.46 -1.80 3.18
CA SER A 63 15.61 -0.63 4.03
C SER A 63 15.29 -0.98 5.49
N THR A 64 16.08 -0.46 6.43
CA THR A 64 15.76 -0.58 7.85
C THR A 64 14.41 0.06 8.16
N SER A 65 13.69 -0.47 9.15
CA SER A 65 12.37 0.03 9.59
C SER A 65 11.21 -0.14 8.61
N VAL A 66 11.45 -0.61 7.39
CA VAL A 66 10.39 -0.93 6.42
C VAL A 66 9.95 -2.37 6.59
N VAL A 67 8.65 -2.58 6.78
CA VAL A 67 7.98 -3.87 6.72
C VAL A 67 7.50 -4.13 5.30
N PHE A 68 7.59 -5.39 4.88
CA PHE A 68 6.94 -5.85 3.67
C PHE A 68 5.85 -6.85 4.03
N LEU A 69 4.67 -6.73 3.43
CA LEU A 69 3.61 -7.71 3.54
C LEU A 69 3.69 -8.73 2.39
N PRO A 70 3.19 -9.97 2.57
CA PRO A 70 3.14 -10.93 1.47
C PRO A 70 2.33 -10.37 0.29
N GLY A 71 2.83 -10.54 -0.93
CA GLY A 71 2.16 -10.04 -2.13
C GLY A 71 2.47 -8.58 -2.48
N GLN A 72 3.14 -7.84 -1.59
CA GLN A 72 3.54 -6.46 -1.84
C GLN A 72 4.62 -6.37 -2.93
N GLU A 73 4.52 -5.33 -3.76
CA GLU A 73 5.57 -5.00 -4.73
C GLU A 73 6.86 -4.53 -4.03
N VAL A 74 7.99 -5.00 -4.53
CA VAL A 74 9.32 -4.67 -4.02
C VAL A 74 10.05 -3.87 -5.08
N TRP A 75 10.50 -2.68 -4.71
CA TRP A 75 11.21 -1.75 -5.57
C TRP A 75 12.67 -1.61 -5.12
N TRP A 76 13.61 -1.42 -6.04
CA TRP A 76 15.02 -1.22 -5.71
C TRP A 76 15.41 0.24 -5.82
N ASP A 77 15.81 0.83 -4.69
CA ASP A 77 16.45 2.13 -4.67
C ASP A 77 17.96 1.95 -4.88
N ALA A 78 18.41 2.23 -6.11
CA ALA A 78 19.81 2.14 -6.48
C ALA A 78 20.70 3.18 -5.76
N THR A 79 20.12 4.29 -5.28
CA THR A 79 20.86 5.34 -4.57
C THR A 79 21.26 4.87 -3.18
N ASN A 80 20.32 4.22 -2.48
CA ASN A 80 20.55 3.69 -1.13
C ASN A 80 20.96 2.22 -1.11
N ASN A 81 20.96 1.55 -2.27
CA ASN A 81 21.32 0.15 -2.46
C ASN A 81 20.51 -0.81 -1.56
N GLN A 82 19.19 -0.59 -1.54
CA GLN A 82 18.25 -1.34 -0.71
C GLN A 82 16.84 -1.35 -1.30
N ALA A 83 16.06 -2.37 -0.96
CA ALA A 83 14.66 -2.45 -1.33
C ALA A 83 13.79 -1.45 -0.56
N THR A 84 12.80 -0.90 -1.26
CA THR A 84 11.81 0.05 -0.79
C THR A 84 10.41 -0.36 -1.27
N TYR A 85 9.38 0.30 -0.73
CA TYR A 85 7.97 -0.05 -0.92
C TYR A 85 7.31 0.69 -2.10
N ARG A 86 7.99 1.65 -2.75
CA ARG A 86 7.39 2.46 -3.83
C ARG A 86 8.34 2.86 -4.96
N LEU A 87 7.73 3.26 -6.08
CA LEU A 87 8.38 3.86 -7.25
C LEU A 87 8.78 5.33 -6.97
N ALA A 88 9.96 5.55 -6.39
CA ALA A 88 10.52 6.90 -6.16
C ALA A 88 11.89 7.07 -6.86
N GLY A 89 11.93 6.84 -8.18
CA GLY A 89 13.19 6.70 -8.93
C GLY A 89 13.82 5.30 -8.83
N SER A 90 13.10 4.39 -8.17
CA SER A 90 13.42 2.96 -8.04
C SER A 90 12.98 2.18 -9.29
N PHE A 91 13.47 0.95 -9.46
CA PHE A 91 12.92 0.02 -10.45
C PHE A 91 12.29 -1.20 -9.78
N PHE A 92 11.29 -1.80 -10.45
CA PHE A 92 10.57 -2.95 -9.93
C PHE A 92 11.48 -4.17 -9.85
N VAL A 93 11.52 -4.83 -8.69
CA VAL A 93 12.31 -6.04 -8.46
C VAL A 93 11.46 -7.29 -8.60
N GLY A 94 10.22 -7.23 -8.12
CA GLY A 94 9.35 -8.40 -8.00
C GLY A 94 8.35 -8.21 -6.88
N THR A 95 7.76 -9.32 -6.43
CA THR A 95 6.78 -9.33 -5.34
C THR A 95 7.29 -10.12 -4.14
N ALA A 96 7.01 -9.62 -2.93
CA ALA A 96 7.31 -10.29 -1.69
C ALA A 96 6.57 -11.63 -1.60
N VAL A 97 7.31 -12.72 -1.44
CA VAL A 97 6.76 -14.09 -1.31
C VAL A 97 6.22 -14.32 0.10
N LEU A 98 6.91 -13.76 1.09
CA LEU A 98 6.55 -13.78 2.50
C LEU A 98 6.76 -12.37 3.05
N GLY A 99 6.08 -12.06 4.15
CA GLY A 99 6.30 -10.82 4.85
C GLY A 99 7.71 -10.74 5.43
N ALA A 100 8.23 -9.53 5.57
CA ALA A 100 9.51 -9.22 6.21
C ALA A 100 9.28 -8.19 7.31
N ALA A 101 9.58 -8.55 8.55
CA ALA A 101 9.37 -7.71 9.71
C ALA A 101 10.42 -6.57 9.80
N VAL A 102 10.20 -5.61 10.69
CA VAL A 102 11.11 -4.46 10.91
C VAL A 102 12.56 -4.91 11.11
N ALA A 103 12.77 -5.92 11.95
CA ALA A 103 14.09 -6.43 12.32
C ALA A 103 14.77 -7.29 11.22
N ASP A 104 14.02 -7.73 10.21
CA ASP A 104 14.58 -8.53 9.13
C ASP A 104 15.53 -7.69 8.27
N THR A 105 16.59 -8.32 7.79
CA THR A 105 17.56 -7.67 6.89
C THR A 105 17.18 -7.81 5.41
N TYR A 106 16.39 -8.83 5.09
CA TYR A 106 16.04 -9.18 3.72
C TYR A 106 14.54 -9.39 3.57
N VAL A 107 14.03 -9.06 2.39
CA VAL A 107 12.73 -9.52 1.91
C VAL A 107 12.94 -10.64 0.89
N LYS A 108 12.15 -11.71 1.00
CA LYS A 108 12.18 -12.79 0.01
C LYS A 108 11.30 -12.40 -1.18
N THR A 109 11.89 -12.20 -2.34
CA THR A 109 11.23 -11.63 -3.52
C THR A 109 11.23 -12.64 -4.66
N GLU A 110 10.09 -12.80 -5.32
CA GLU A 110 9.98 -13.49 -6.60
C GLU A 110 10.29 -12.49 -7.73
N LEU A 111 11.44 -12.66 -8.38
CA LEU A 111 11.98 -11.66 -9.29
C LEU A 111 11.12 -11.47 -10.54
N ASN A 112 10.90 -10.21 -10.90
CA ASN A 112 10.17 -9.76 -12.09
C ASN A 112 8.77 -10.34 -12.23
N LYS A 113 8.14 -10.72 -11.11
CA LYS A 113 6.80 -11.27 -11.08
C LYS A 113 5.91 -10.43 -10.19
N ILE A 114 4.76 -10.04 -10.73
CA ILE A 114 3.67 -9.38 -10.01
C ILE A 114 2.70 -10.45 -9.53
N PHE A 115 2.34 -10.44 -8.25
CA PHE A 115 1.18 -11.19 -7.77
C PHE A 115 -0.03 -10.25 -7.78
N PRO A 116 -0.99 -10.41 -8.69
CA PRO A 116 -2.12 -9.50 -8.76
C PRO A 116 -3.00 -9.65 -7.51
N PRO A 117 -3.44 -8.55 -6.89
CA PRO A 117 -4.44 -8.61 -5.83
C PRO A 117 -5.81 -9.01 -6.39
N GLN A 118 -6.71 -9.47 -5.53
CA GLN A 118 -8.07 -9.84 -5.94
C GLN A 118 -8.85 -8.59 -6.36
N ILE A 119 -8.79 -7.55 -5.53
CA ILE A 119 -9.32 -6.23 -5.85
C ILE A 119 -8.15 -5.29 -6.11
N SER A 120 -8.24 -4.50 -7.17
CA SER A 120 -7.17 -3.62 -7.61
C SER A 120 -7.72 -2.44 -8.39
N PHE A 121 -7.26 -1.25 -8.04
CA PHE A 121 -7.63 -0.01 -8.71
C PHE A 121 -7.09 0.06 -10.14
N THR A 122 -5.86 -0.40 -10.34
CA THR A 122 -5.08 -0.17 -11.58
C THR A 122 -5.14 -1.32 -12.58
N ASN A 123 -5.53 -2.54 -12.16
CA ASN A 123 -5.47 -3.72 -13.03
C ASN A 123 -6.66 -3.88 -14.00
N GLY A 124 -7.62 -2.95 -14.02
CA GLY A 124 -8.76 -2.94 -14.97
C GLY A 124 -9.71 -4.15 -14.89
N ARG A 125 -9.54 -5.02 -13.88
CA ARG A 125 -10.36 -6.23 -13.68
C ARG A 125 -11.56 -5.99 -12.75
N ASN A 126 -11.47 -4.96 -11.91
CA ASN A 126 -12.50 -4.64 -10.93
C ASN A 126 -13.23 -3.39 -11.38
N LEU A 127 -14.55 -3.44 -11.21
CA LEU A 127 -15.40 -2.26 -11.32
C LEU A 127 -15.36 -1.52 -9.99
N TRP A 128 -15.30 -0.20 -10.09
CA TRP A 128 -15.25 0.71 -8.96
C TRP A 128 -16.50 1.59 -9.04
N THR A 129 -17.20 1.71 -7.92
CA THR A 129 -18.36 2.58 -7.83
C THR A 129 -17.93 3.92 -7.25
N GLU A 130 -18.33 4.98 -7.93
CA GLU A 130 -18.26 6.36 -7.44
C GLU A 130 -19.60 6.71 -6.80
N ALA A 131 -19.56 7.20 -5.56
CA ALA A 131 -20.70 7.77 -4.89
C ALA A 131 -20.40 9.24 -4.56
N ALA A 132 -21.38 10.10 -4.75
CA ALA A 132 -21.29 11.50 -4.37
C ALA A 132 -22.66 12.03 -3.94
N ALA A 133 -22.63 12.93 -2.96
CA ALA A 133 -23.78 13.74 -2.57
C ALA A 133 -23.33 15.19 -2.52
N LEU A 134 -23.80 16.02 -3.45
CA LEU A 134 -23.37 17.42 -3.60
C LEU A 134 -21.83 17.55 -3.77
N GLY A 135 -21.26 18.76 -3.65
CA GLY A 135 -19.84 19.00 -3.90
C GLY A 135 -19.36 18.67 -5.32
N LEU A 136 -18.05 18.50 -5.50
CA LEU A 136 -17.43 18.18 -6.80
C LEU A 136 -17.39 16.67 -7.10
N GLY A 137 -17.48 15.83 -6.06
CA GLY A 137 -17.57 14.38 -6.19
C GLY A 137 -16.22 13.71 -6.49
N VAL A 138 -16.25 12.65 -7.29
CA VAL A 138 -15.08 11.87 -7.69
C VAL A 138 -14.70 12.14 -9.15
N THR A 139 -13.42 12.34 -9.42
CA THR A 139 -12.86 12.41 -10.78
C THR A 139 -11.78 11.36 -10.94
N GLN A 140 -11.90 10.49 -11.94
CA GLN A 140 -10.83 9.55 -12.30
C GLN A 140 -9.81 10.19 -13.25
N GLU A 141 -8.54 10.12 -12.86
CA GLU A 141 -7.41 10.61 -13.63
C GLU A 141 -6.88 9.54 -14.60
N THR A 142 -6.32 10.00 -15.72
CA THR A 142 -5.76 9.10 -16.75
C THR A 142 -4.56 8.29 -16.25
N ASN A 143 -3.94 8.72 -15.15
CA ASN A 143 -2.80 8.04 -14.52
C ASN A 143 -3.20 6.92 -13.53
N GLY A 144 -4.50 6.59 -13.42
CA GLY A 144 -4.98 5.55 -12.51
C GLY A 144 -5.09 6.00 -11.06
N ALA A 145 -5.29 7.30 -10.82
CA ALA A 145 -5.69 7.85 -9.53
C ALA A 145 -7.17 8.28 -9.57
N ALA A 146 -7.81 8.30 -8.40
CA ALA A 146 -9.08 8.98 -8.17
C ALA A 146 -8.84 10.23 -7.33
N ILE A 147 -9.52 11.31 -7.69
CA ILE A 147 -9.55 12.57 -6.95
C ILE A 147 -10.93 12.69 -6.32
N LEU A 148 -10.98 12.86 -5.01
CA LEU A 148 -12.18 13.17 -4.24
C LEU A 148 -12.09 14.65 -3.85
N SER A 149 -13.12 15.44 -4.17
CA SER A 149 -13.06 16.90 -3.98
C SER A 149 -14.35 17.57 -3.55
N PHE A 150 -14.18 18.69 -2.84
CA PHE A 150 -15.25 19.63 -2.48
C PHE A 150 -14.92 21.05 -2.93
N ASP A 151 -15.97 21.82 -3.20
CA ASP A 151 -15.92 23.26 -3.41
C ASP A 151 -16.38 24.02 -2.16
N ALA A 152 -16.21 25.35 -2.17
CA ALA A 152 -16.52 26.23 -1.05
C ALA A 152 -18.02 26.55 -0.94
N VAL A 153 -18.86 25.52 -1.04
CA VAL A 153 -20.29 25.60 -0.79
C VAL A 153 -20.57 25.05 0.61
N ALA A 154 -21.28 25.83 1.42
CA ALA A 154 -21.70 25.44 2.76
C ALA A 154 -22.87 24.45 2.69
N GLU A 155 -22.54 23.16 2.61
CA GLU A 155 -23.49 22.06 2.51
C GLU A 155 -22.91 20.79 3.12
N ILE A 156 -23.77 19.81 3.38
CA ILE A 156 -23.31 18.46 3.74
C ILE A 156 -22.98 17.77 2.42
N ALA A 157 -21.73 17.38 2.23
CA ALA A 157 -21.28 16.75 0.99
C ALA A 157 -20.51 15.46 1.25
N MET A 158 -20.51 14.58 0.26
CA MET A 158 -19.75 13.33 0.27
C MET A 158 -19.17 13.04 -1.11
N ALA A 159 -17.95 12.50 -1.14
CA ALA A 159 -17.36 11.86 -2.31
C ALA A 159 -16.71 10.55 -1.86
N ALA A 160 -16.98 9.45 -2.56
CA ALA A 160 -16.41 8.15 -2.23
C ALA A 160 -16.18 7.31 -3.48
N ILE A 161 -15.12 6.52 -3.42
CA ILE A 161 -14.82 5.49 -4.42
C ILE A 161 -14.53 4.18 -3.71
N TYR A 162 -15.22 3.13 -4.12
CA TYR A 162 -15.11 1.82 -3.48
C TYR A 162 -15.25 0.68 -4.47
N SER A 163 -14.76 -0.49 -4.07
CA SER A 163 -14.79 -1.67 -4.92
C SER A 163 -16.19 -2.28 -5.00
N ASP A 164 -16.63 -2.65 -6.21
CA ASP A 164 -17.92 -3.35 -6.42
C ASP A 164 -17.89 -4.78 -5.85
N ASN A 165 -16.71 -5.38 -5.90
CA ASN A 165 -16.47 -6.69 -5.31
C ASN A 165 -16.15 -6.52 -3.83
N THR A 166 -16.54 -7.51 -3.04
CA THR A 166 -16.27 -7.58 -1.61
C THR A 166 -15.52 -8.87 -1.28
N ILE A 167 -14.81 -8.88 -0.16
CA ILE A 167 -14.10 -10.06 0.36
C ILE A 167 -14.63 -10.34 1.77
N PRO A 168 -14.99 -11.59 2.10
CA PRO A 168 -15.31 -11.98 3.48
C PRO A 168 -14.19 -11.58 4.43
N VAL A 169 -14.52 -11.05 5.61
CA VAL A 169 -13.52 -10.49 6.54
C VAL A 169 -12.43 -11.49 6.90
N ASP A 170 -12.79 -12.75 7.12
CA ASP A 170 -11.89 -13.85 7.45
C ASP A 170 -11.02 -14.34 6.27
N GLN A 171 -11.28 -13.81 5.07
CA GLN A 171 -10.51 -14.09 3.87
C GLN A 171 -9.57 -12.94 3.50
N ILE A 172 -9.71 -11.74 4.07
CA ILE A 172 -8.80 -10.65 3.79
C ILE A 172 -7.41 -10.98 4.35
N GLN A 173 -6.36 -10.68 3.59
CA GLN A 173 -4.98 -10.80 4.01
C GLN A 173 -4.36 -9.43 4.17
N THR A 174 -4.46 -8.57 3.15
CA THR A 174 -3.83 -7.25 3.18
C THR A 174 -4.64 -6.23 2.40
N PHE A 175 -4.57 -4.99 2.88
CA PHE A 175 -4.98 -3.78 2.15
C PHE A 175 -3.75 -2.92 1.90
N GLU A 176 -3.68 -2.30 0.72
CA GLU A 176 -2.60 -1.40 0.30
C GLU A 176 -3.22 -0.23 -0.47
N ALA A 177 -2.77 1.01 -0.23
CA ALA A 177 -3.16 2.18 -1.01
C ALA A 177 -2.12 3.30 -0.91
N GLU A 178 -1.98 4.11 -1.97
CA GLU A 178 -1.21 5.35 -1.92
C GLU A 178 -2.16 6.55 -1.92
N VAL A 179 -1.97 7.45 -0.95
CA VAL A 179 -2.84 8.61 -0.71
C VAL A 179 -2.01 9.89 -0.66
N ALA A 180 -2.51 10.97 -1.25
CA ALA A 180 -1.95 12.31 -1.11
C ALA A 180 -3.05 13.31 -0.78
N ILE A 181 -2.77 14.23 0.14
CA ILE A 181 -3.67 15.33 0.50
C ILE A 181 -3.14 16.60 -0.16
N PHE A 182 -3.89 17.14 -1.11
CA PHE A 182 -3.57 18.39 -1.83
C PHE A 182 -4.31 19.59 -1.21
N ASP A 183 -5.46 19.33 -0.58
CA ASP A 183 -6.16 20.30 0.25
C ASP A 183 -6.84 19.54 1.41
N ILE A 184 -6.40 19.84 2.63
CA ILE A 184 -6.92 19.27 3.89
C ILE A 184 -8.08 20.13 4.45
N GLY A 185 -8.49 21.18 3.74
CA GLY A 185 -9.50 22.09 4.24
C GLY A 185 -9.04 22.91 5.44
N ASP A 186 -9.93 23.73 5.96
CA ASP A 186 -9.66 24.68 7.06
C ASP A 186 -10.56 24.48 8.30
N ASP A 187 -11.38 23.43 8.30
CA ASP A 187 -12.27 23.07 9.40
C ASP A 187 -12.30 21.54 9.59
N ALA A 188 -12.35 21.10 10.85
CA ALA A 188 -12.46 19.68 11.24
C ALA A 188 -13.83 19.07 10.91
N ALA A 189 -14.75 19.85 10.31
CA ALA A 189 -15.98 19.35 9.73
C ALA A 189 -15.79 18.45 8.50
N LEU A 190 -14.59 18.48 7.88
CA LEU A 190 -14.18 17.54 6.84
C LEU A 190 -13.58 16.31 7.49
N ASP A 191 -14.00 15.14 7.03
CA ASP A 191 -13.47 13.85 7.45
C ASP A 191 -12.95 13.12 6.20
N ILE A 192 -11.85 12.39 6.35
CA ILE A 192 -11.17 11.67 5.26
C ILE A 192 -10.84 10.26 5.73
N SER A 193 -11.45 9.26 5.11
CA SER A 193 -11.41 7.86 5.53
C SER A 193 -10.94 6.93 4.40
N ILE A 194 -9.87 6.16 4.62
CA ILE A 194 -9.33 5.21 3.64
C ILE A 194 -9.01 3.87 4.28
N GLY A 195 -9.49 2.77 3.69
CA GLY A 195 -9.23 1.42 4.19
C GLY A 195 -10.24 0.40 3.70
N VAL A 196 -10.78 -0.38 4.64
CA VAL A 196 -11.83 -1.36 4.38
C VAL A 196 -13.09 -1.04 5.19
N ALA A 197 -14.26 -1.25 4.59
CA ALA A 197 -15.54 -1.05 5.25
C ALA A 197 -16.62 -1.98 4.68
N ASN A 198 -17.74 -2.16 5.37
CA ASN A 198 -18.90 -2.88 4.85
C ASN A 198 -19.91 -1.99 4.08
N ALA A 199 -19.77 -0.67 4.18
CA ALA A 199 -20.67 0.30 3.58
C ALA A 199 -19.97 1.66 3.37
N THR A 200 -20.66 2.55 2.66
CA THR A 200 -20.36 3.99 2.62
C THR A 200 -21.44 4.75 3.40
N HIS A 201 -21.16 5.97 3.84
CA HIS A 201 -22.18 6.81 4.44
C HIS A 201 -22.22 8.22 3.86
N ALA A 202 -23.38 8.90 3.92
CA ALA A 202 -23.56 10.20 3.29
C ALA A 202 -23.03 11.36 4.15
N THR A 203 -22.92 11.17 5.47
CA THR A 203 -22.67 12.28 6.41
C THR A 203 -21.65 12.00 7.50
N ASN A 204 -21.27 10.73 7.70
CA ASN A 204 -20.29 10.31 8.70
C ASN A 204 -19.88 8.86 8.45
N MET A 205 -18.61 8.60 8.17
CA MET A 205 -18.09 7.26 7.97
C MET A 205 -18.19 6.37 9.23
N ASP A 206 -18.24 6.94 10.43
CA ASP A 206 -18.43 6.20 11.69
C ASP A 206 -19.79 5.47 11.75
N ASP A 207 -20.75 5.88 10.92
CA ASP A 207 -22.04 5.19 10.83
C ASP A 207 -21.94 3.87 10.03
N ALA A 208 -20.81 3.61 9.35
CA ALA A 208 -20.52 2.29 8.79
C ALA A 208 -20.17 1.31 9.92
N THR A 209 -20.94 0.23 10.04
CA THR A 209 -20.88 -0.65 11.21
C THR A 209 -19.60 -1.48 11.31
N GLU A 210 -18.92 -1.73 10.19
CA GLU A 210 -17.70 -2.53 10.19
C GLU A 210 -16.63 -1.83 9.36
N THR A 211 -15.54 -1.40 9.99
CA THR A 211 -14.50 -0.57 9.38
C THR A 211 -13.11 -0.88 9.93
N CYS A 212 -12.08 -0.71 9.10
CA CYS A 212 -10.71 -0.51 9.57
C CYS A 212 -10.06 0.50 8.63
N LEU A 213 -9.74 1.67 9.18
CA LEU A 213 -9.52 2.89 8.40
C LEU A 213 -8.29 3.64 8.91
N ILE A 214 -7.64 4.33 7.97
CA ILE A 214 -6.90 5.54 8.25
C ILE A 214 -7.87 6.71 8.16
N HIS A 215 -7.80 7.61 9.14
CA HIS A 215 -8.68 8.77 9.28
C HIS A 215 -7.88 10.06 9.41
N LEU A 216 -8.34 11.15 8.78
CA LEU A 216 -7.85 12.51 9.00
C LEU A 216 -9.03 13.47 9.10
N ASP A 217 -8.98 14.39 10.07
CA ASP A 217 -9.90 15.52 10.15
C ASP A 217 -9.35 16.72 9.38
N GLY A 218 -10.23 17.52 8.80
CA GLY A 218 -9.85 18.75 8.13
C GLY A 218 -9.12 19.71 9.05
N ALA A 219 -8.33 20.61 8.45
CA ALA A 219 -7.36 21.48 9.13
C ALA A 219 -6.21 20.77 9.88
N ALA A 220 -6.14 19.44 9.88
CA ALA A 220 -5.08 18.67 10.52
C ALA A 220 -4.51 17.60 9.58
N LEU A 221 -3.18 17.52 9.51
CA LEU A 221 -2.49 16.48 8.74
C LEU A 221 -2.11 15.27 9.61
N ASP A 222 -2.54 15.23 10.86
CA ASP A 222 -2.25 14.12 11.77
C ASP A 222 -3.01 12.88 11.29
N ILE A 223 -2.28 11.80 10.97
CA ILE A 223 -2.90 10.58 10.48
C ILE A 223 -3.36 9.77 11.69
N LYS A 224 -4.64 9.41 11.73
CA LYS A 224 -5.22 8.55 12.75
C LYS A 224 -5.51 7.16 12.18
N ALA A 225 -5.65 6.19 13.07
CA ALA A 225 -6.12 4.85 12.73
C ALA A 225 -7.24 4.40 13.66
N GLU A 226 -8.18 3.65 13.13
CA GLU A 226 -9.38 3.16 13.83
C GLU A 226 -9.90 1.84 13.27
N SER A 227 -10.78 1.19 14.05
CA SER A 227 -11.55 0.04 13.60
C SER A 227 -12.87 -0.10 14.36
N ASP A 228 -13.91 -0.58 13.70
CA ASP A 228 -15.16 -1.05 14.32
C ASP A 228 -15.50 -2.43 13.76
N ASP A 229 -15.76 -3.40 14.64
CA ASP A 229 -16.18 -4.77 14.27
C ASP A 229 -17.72 -4.96 14.37
N GLY A 230 -18.47 -3.88 14.57
CA GLY A 230 -19.90 -3.84 14.80
C GLY A 230 -20.31 -4.07 16.27
N THR A 231 -19.33 -4.34 17.14
CA THR A 231 -19.50 -4.56 18.59
C THR A 231 -18.46 -3.81 19.42
N THR A 232 -17.23 -3.74 18.93
CA THR A 232 -16.06 -3.16 19.57
C THR A 232 -15.48 -2.09 18.67
N GLU A 233 -15.42 -0.87 19.21
CA GLU A 233 -14.86 0.28 18.55
C GLU A 233 -13.48 0.59 19.14
N VAL A 234 -12.50 0.79 18.27
CA VAL A 234 -11.23 1.43 18.56
C VAL A 234 -11.29 2.80 17.89
N ALA A 235 -11.62 3.81 18.68
CA ALA A 235 -11.74 5.19 18.20
C ALA A 235 -10.45 5.70 17.55
N ALA A 236 -10.61 6.62 16.59
CA ALA A 236 -9.53 7.31 15.89
C ALA A 236 -8.40 7.74 16.83
N THR A 237 -7.26 7.06 16.69
CA THR A 237 -6.06 7.26 17.51
C THR A 237 -4.94 7.81 16.65
N ASP A 238 -4.33 8.92 17.09
CA ASP A 238 -3.19 9.55 16.42
C ASP A 238 -2.00 8.59 16.28
N THR A 239 -1.55 8.38 15.05
CA THR A 239 -0.41 7.51 14.72
C THR A 239 0.95 8.15 15.00
N THR A 240 0.98 9.44 15.34
CA THR A 240 2.14 10.34 15.43
C THR A 240 2.86 10.59 14.10
N VAL A 241 2.29 10.08 13.00
CA VAL A 241 2.75 10.32 11.64
C VAL A 241 1.80 11.32 11.00
N ASN A 242 2.37 12.31 10.34
CA ASN A 242 1.60 13.34 9.66
C ASN A 242 1.71 13.14 8.16
N ALA A 243 0.60 13.38 7.46
CA ALA A 243 0.62 13.60 6.03
C ALA A 243 1.50 14.83 5.71
N VAL A 244 2.10 14.79 4.54
CA VAL A 244 2.82 15.94 3.99
C VAL A 244 2.05 16.39 2.78
N ASP A 245 1.72 17.68 2.73
CA ASP A 245 0.99 18.28 1.61
C ASP A 245 1.60 17.87 0.26
N ASP A 246 0.71 17.60 -0.69
CA ASP A 246 1.01 17.23 -2.08
C ASP A 246 1.92 15.99 -2.22
N THR A 247 2.09 15.21 -1.17
CA THR A 247 3.03 14.08 -1.14
C THR A 247 2.30 12.77 -0.85
N TYR A 248 2.47 11.81 -1.76
CA TYR A 248 1.94 10.47 -1.54
C TYR A 248 2.60 9.80 -0.34
N PHE A 249 1.79 9.24 0.55
CA PHE A 249 2.17 8.27 1.56
C PHE A 249 1.50 6.92 1.28
N PHE A 250 2.14 5.84 1.72
CA PHE A 250 1.68 4.48 1.47
C PHE A 250 1.05 3.88 2.73
N ILE A 251 -0.19 3.43 2.62
CA ILE A 251 -0.95 2.76 3.67
C ILE A 251 -0.86 1.25 3.44
N GLN A 252 -0.63 0.51 4.51
CA GLN A 252 -0.73 -0.95 4.49
C GLN A 252 -1.47 -1.41 5.75
N MET A 253 -2.33 -2.41 5.60
CA MET A 253 -3.00 -3.05 6.73
C MET A 253 -2.89 -4.57 6.57
N ASP A 254 -2.62 -5.25 7.68
CA ASP A 254 -2.39 -6.69 7.75
C ASP A 254 -3.51 -7.38 8.53
N PHE A 255 -4.41 -8.03 7.78
CA PHE A 255 -5.59 -8.72 8.30
C PHE A 255 -5.35 -10.22 8.52
N ARG A 256 -4.11 -10.70 8.42
CA ARG A 256 -3.80 -12.13 8.61
C ARG A 256 -4.12 -12.61 10.03
N ASP A 257 -4.16 -11.69 10.99
CA ASP A 257 -4.72 -11.86 12.32
C ASP A 257 -5.84 -10.81 12.51
N ILE A 258 -7.10 -11.25 12.46
CA ILE A 258 -8.27 -10.35 12.55
C ILE A 258 -8.53 -9.88 13.98
N ASP A 259 -7.90 -10.52 14.97
CA ASP A 259 -7.99 -10.14 16.38
C ASP A 259 -6.93 -9.06 16.73
N ASP A 260 -5.95 -8.83 15.85
CA ASP A 260 -4.81 -7.91 16.05
C ASP A 260 -4.26 -7.37 14.71
N ILE A 261 -5.09 -6.60 14.01
CA ILE A 261 -4.76 -6.00 12.72
C ILE A 261 -3.64 -4.97 12.89
N GLN A 262 -2.57 -5.15 12.13
CA GLN A 262 -1.42 -4.23 12.15
C GLN A 262 -1.52 -3.23 11.00
N ILE A 263 -1.32 -1.95 11.30
CA ILE A 263 -1.40 -0.86 10.33
C ILE A 263 0.00 -0.25 10.14
N TYR A 264 0.33 0.09 8.90
CA TYR A 264 1.62 0.64 8.54
C TYR A 264 1.46 1.87 7.66
N ILE A 265 2.28 2.89 7.93
CA ILE A 265 2.42 4.07 7.08
C ILE A 265 3.86 4.12 6.59
N ASN A 266 4.03 4.14 5.27
CA ASN A 266 5.35 4.11 4.63
C ASN A 266 6.21 2.91 5.08
N GLY A 267 5.56 1.77 5.33
CA GLY A 267 6.19 0.53 5.81
C GLY A 267 6.57 0.52 7.29
N ALA A 268 6.33 1.61 8.04
CA ALA A 268 6.54 1.63 9.49
C ALA A 268 5.25 1.24 10.21
N ASN A 269 5.32 0.29 11.16
CA ASN A 269 4.16 -0.10 11.97
C ASN A 269 3.76 1.08 12.85
N VAL A 270 2.52 1.53 12.71
CA VAL A 270 1.94 2.60 13.51
C VAL A 270 1.05 1.99 14.58
N LEU A 271 1.17 2.50 15.80
CA LEU A 271 0.40 2.02 16.95
C LEU A 271 0.52 0.50 17.22
N PRO A 272 1.74 -0.07 17.29
CA PRO A 272 1.94 -1.53 17.50
C PRO A 272 1.46 -2.05 18.87
N ALA A 273 0.96 -1.18 19.74
CA ALA A 273 0.40 -1.52 21.05
C ALA A 273 -1.14 -1.39 21.08
N SER A 274 -1.74 -0.79 20.06
CA SER A 274 -3.20 -0.76 19.88
C SER A 274 -3.64 -2.06 19.22
N VAL A 275 -4.82 -2.55 19.62
CA VAL A 275 -5.40 -3.79 19.08
C VAL A 275 -6.57 -3.41 18.19
N PHE A 276 -6.30 -3.14 16.91
CA PHE A 276 -7.34 -3.01 15.90
C PHE A 276 -7.87 -4.39 15.55
N LYS A 277 -9.18 -4.55 15.38
CA LYS A 277 -9.75 -5.88 15.19
C LYS A 277 -11.08 -5.85 14.45
N LEU A 278 -11.37 -6.96 13.81
CA LEU A 278 -12.59 -7.24 13.06
C LEU A 278 -13.12 -8.65 13.35
N ASP A 279 -12.91 -9.12 14.58
CA ASP A 279 -13.20 -10.49 15.02
C ASP A 279 -14.70 -10.76 15.22
N ALA A 280 -15.48 -9.72 15.50
CA ALA A 280 -16.94 -9.79 15.52
C ALA A 280 -17.61 -9.42 14.18
N ALA A 281 -16.84 -8.90 13.22
CA ALA A 281 -17.36 -8.45 11.95
C ALA A 281 -17.93 -9.62 11.14
N THR A 282 -19.05 -9.36 10.46
CA THR A 282 -19.75 -10.34 9.62
C THR A 282 -19.43 -10.16 8.14
N GLY A 283 -19.01 -8.97 7.73
CA GLY A 283 -18.63 -8.63 6.37
C GLY A 283 -19.76 -8.85 5.35
N PRO A 284 -19.42 -8.98 4.05
CA PRO A 284 -18.08 -8.84 3.48
C PRO A 284 -17.65 -7.37 3.39
N LEU A 285 -16.34 -7.11 3.29
CA LEU A 285 -15.79 -5.76 3.23
C LEU A 285 -15.33 -5.40 1.81
N LEU A 286 -15.42 -4.12 1.50
CA LEU A 286 -14.92 -3.47 0.29
C LEU A 286 -13.67 -2.65 0.62
N ALA A 287 -12.86 -2.38 -0.41
CA ALA A 287 -11.84 -1.34 -0.33
C ALA A 287 -12.49 0.02 -0.60
N ILE A 288 -12.18 1.04 0.20
CA ILE A 288 -12.83 2.35 0.14
C ILE A 288 -11.86 3.50 0.36
N ALA A 289 -12.08 4.57 -0.40
CA ALA A 289 -11.70 5.92 -0.03
C ALA A 289 -12.96 6.78 0.00
N HIS A 290 -13.13 7.54 1.07
CA HIS A 290 -14.34 8.30 1.37
C HIS A 290 -13.93 9.61 2.03
N ILE A 291 -14.55 10.70 1.58
CA ILE A 291 -14.49 11.99 2.25
C ILE A 291 -15.90 12.52 2.41
N GLU A 292 -16.12 13.20 3.50
CA GLU A 292 -17.39 13.84 3.83
C GLU A 292 -17.12 15.17 4.51
N LYS A 293 -18.07 16.09 4.37
CA LYS A 293 -18.12 17.25 5.24
C LYS A 293 -19.50 17.44 5.81
N THR A 294 -19.55 17.84 7.07
CA THR A 294 -20.77 18.43 7.63
C THR A 294 -21.00 19.83 7.02
N SER A 295 -22.14 20.47 7.29
CA SER A 295 -22.55 21.72 6.65
C SER A 295 -21.54 22.87 6.83
N ASN A 296 -20.56 22.96 5.92
CA ASN A 296 -19.39 23.83 5.99
C ASN A 296 -18.85 24.12 4.56
N ASP A 297 -18.15 25.24 4.36
CA ASP A 297 -17.52 25.65 3.11
C ASP A 297 -16.05 25.22 2.96
N THR A 298 -15.55 24.33 3.83
CA THR A 298 -14.23 23.71 3.73
C THR A 298 -14.05 23.00 2.39
N LEU A 299 -12.85 23.14 1.82
CA LEU A 299 -12.40 22.54 0.57
C LEU A 299 -11.75 21.18 0.82
N ALA A 300 -11.64 20.36 -0.23
CA ALA A 300 -10.88 19.12 -0.19
C ALA A 300 -10.34 18.75 -1.57
N ASP A 301 -9.12 18.22 -1.62
CA ASP A 301 -8.53 17.51 -2.77
C ASP A 301 -7.71 16.35 -2.20
N VAL A 302 -8.32 15.16 -2.23
CA VAL A 302 -7.71 13.91 -1.77
C VAL A 302 -7.52 12.99 -2.95
N ARG A 303 -6.30 12.50 -3.13
CA ARG A 303 -5.95 11.66 -4.28
C ARG A 303 -5.54 10.27 -3.83
N VAL A 304 -6.20 9.27 -4.37
CA VAL A 304 -5.93 7.87 -4.04
C VAL A 304 -5.54 7.10 -5.29
N ARG A 305 -4.53 6.25 -5.19
CA ARG A 305 -4.12 5.32 -6.24
C ARG A 305 -3.67 3.99 -5.64
N GLU A 306 -3.55 2.99 -6.50
CA GLU A 306 -3.07 1.66 -6.11
C GLU A 306 -3.83 1.02 -4.94
N MET A 307 -5.13 1.34 -4.82
CA MET A 307 -5.98 0.73 -3.80
C MET A 307 -6.22 -0.75 -4.14
N ASN A 308 -5.67 -1.63 -3.30
CA ASN A 308 -5.55 -3.04 -3.54
C ASN A 308 -5.99 -3.83 -2.30
N LEU A 309 -6.84 -4.84 -2.51
CA LEU A 309 -7.25 -5.78 -1.46
C LEU A 309 -6.89 -7.20 -1.88
N ARG A 310 -6.15 -7.89 -1.03
CA ARG A 310 -5.78 -9.30 -1.21
C ARG A 310 -6.55 -10.13 -0.21
N GLY A 311 -7.13 -11.21 -0.70
CA GLY A 311 -7.67 -12.26 0.14
C GLY A 311 -7.10 -13.64 -0.19
N ARG A 312 -7.37 -14.57 0.72
CA ARG A 312 -7.04 -15.99 0.61
C ARG A 312 -8.25 -16.75 0.10
N TYR A 313 -8.02 -17.69 -0.80
CA TYR A 313 -9.04 -18.68 -1.14
C TYR A 313 -9.00 -19.79 -0.09
N THR A 314 -10.03 -19.87 0.75
CA THR A 314 -10.28 -21.05 1.59
C THR A 314 -11.24 -21.95 0.84
N GLY A 315 -10.68 -22.94 0.12
CA GLY A 315 -11.47 -24.00 -0.53
C GLY A 315 -11.94 -25.05 0.46
#